data_AF-A0A1W9QE75-F1
#
_entry.id   AF-A0A1W9QE75-F1
#
_cell.length_a   1.000
_cell.length_b   1.000
_cell.length_c   1.000
_cell.angle_alpha   90.00
_cell.angle_beta   90.00
_cell.angle_gamma   90.00
#
_symmetry.space_group_name_H-M   'P 1'
#
loop_
_entity.id
_entity.type
_entity.pdbx_description
1 polymer ?
#
loop_
_entity_poly.entity_id
_entity_poly.type
_entity_poly.pdbx_seq_one_letter_code
_entity_poly.pdbx_strand_id
1 'polypeptide(L)'
;MSRSTRYEDPLDAIWLECASRLGLRVQRSGDTYASSTGQGDLLLGDGASLDPDDCIAQMVLHEICHWLVCGPESLDWVDWGLDNEVDRDVELEHATLRVQAALLEPLGLRDVFAPTTVYREFYDALPPDPFFERSVDERSCIVRARAGYARRLERPWDPTLAEALGATADIVHSLRRFRSTGPATDLLARAREPRGLHRTGIPLRSPDAEGAYRCGDCAWQKGDPKGLLRCVQAKGARVQADDPACERFETTFDCQACGACCREAYGAVDVSAKDPAVLLAPDWLVRRGRRYEIRRDEHRCAALRGGQPLRRHRPAIAGPQGESEQVSPPFFIPSDEPFSCAIYEVRPQTCRDFTRGSTHCLTARRRVGLSR
;
A
#
# COMPACT_ATOMS: atom_id res chain seq x y z
N MET A 1 8.61 -41.33 27.87
CA MET A 1 8.71 -40.50 26.65
C MET A 1 8.92 -39.06 27.06
N SER A 2 10.14 -38.54 26.96
CA SER A 2 10.43 -37.14 27.25
C SER A 2 9.78 -36.28 26.18
N ARG A 3 8.77 -35.47 26.53
CA ARG A 3 8.31 -34.39 25.66
C ARG A 3 9.37 -33.30 25.76
N SER A 4 10.29 -33.23 24.81
CA SER A 4 11.21 -32.09 24.73
C SER A 4 10.43 -30.89 24.17
N THR A 5 9.98 -30.01 25.04
CA THR A 5 9.50 -28.69 24.62
C THR A 5 10.72 -27.85 24.26
N ARG A 6 10.78 -27.34 23.03
CA ARG A 6 11.82 -26.39 22.60
C ARG A 6 11.30 -24.97 22.80
N TYR A 7 12.18 -24.07 23.22
CA TYR A 7 11.89 -22.65 23.20
C TYR A 7 11.87 -22.16 21.75
N GLU A 8 10.94 -21.29 21.44
CA GLU A 8 10.80 -20.62 20.15
C GLU A 8 10.82 -19.12 20.42
N ASP A 9 11.54 -18.36 19.59
CA ASP A 9 11.53 -16.91 19.69
C ASP A 9 10.09 -16.39 19.43
N PRO A 10 9.52 -15.57 20.31
CA PRO A 10 8.15 -15.11 20.15
C PRO A 10 7.88 -14.31 18.87
N LEU A 11 8.87 -13.56 18.37
CA LEU A 11 8.72 -12.82 17.12
C LEU A 11 8.76 -13.79 15.93
N ASP A 12 9.66 -14.78 15.96
CA ASP A 12 9.69 -15.82 14.93
C ASP A 12 8.34 -16.56 14.87
N ALA A 13 7.80 -16.99 16.02
CA ALA A 13 6.51 -17.68 16.08
C ALA A 13 5.37 -16.86 15.45
N ILE A 14 5.32 -15.55 15.71
CA ILE A 14 4.30 -14.65 15.15
C ILE A 14 4.42 -14.57 13.63
N TRP A 15 5.64 -14.37 13.12
CA TRP A 15 5.84 -14.10 11.70
C TRP A 15 5.84 -15.38 10.85
N LEU A 16 6.27 -16.52 11.40
CA LEU A 16 6.08 -17.83 10.77
C LEU A 16 4.59 -18.19 10.66
N GLU A 17 3.80 -17.94 11.71
CA GLU A 17 2.34 -18.13 11.65
C GLU A 17 1.67 -17.12 10.71
N CYS A 18 2.11 -15.87 10.70
CA CYS A 18 1.65 -14.85 9.75
C CYS A 18 1.87 -15.31 8.30
N ALA A 19 3.09 -15.72 7.97
CA ALA A 19 3.44 -16.26 6.66
C ALA A 19 2.56 -17.46 6.29
N SER A 20 2.43 -18.45 7.20
CA SER A 20 1.59 -19.64 7.02
C SER A 20 0.14 -19.28 6.70
N ARG A 21 -0.47 -18.37 7.48
CA ARG A 21 -1.86 -17.90 7.28
C ARG A 21 -2.05 -17.12 5.98
N LEU A 22 -0.98 -16.53 5.44
CA LEU A 22 -0.96 -15.87 4.13
C LEU A 22 -0.69 -16.84 2.97
N GLY A 23 -0.47 -18.13 3.25
CA GLY A 23 -0.17 -19.15 2.25
C GLY A 23 1.31 -19.30 1.90
N LEU A 24 2.20 -18.67 2.69
CA LEU A 24 3.65 -18.72 2.52
C LEU A 24 4.29 -19.75 3.45
N ARG A 25 5.34 -20.42 2.99
CA ARG A 25 6.13 -21.38 3.76
C ARG A 25 7.56 -20.87 3.86
N VAL A 26 7.99 -20.55 5.08
CA VAL A 26 9.34 -20.05 5.33
C VAL A 26 10.30 -21.22 5.52
N GLN A 27 11.40 -21.23 4.78
CA GLN A 27 12.49 -22.20 4.89
C GLN A 27 13.82 -21.48 5.07
N ARG A 28 14.71 -22.06 5.87
CA ARG A 28 16.07 -21.51 6.08
C ARG A 28 17.03 -22.13 5.07
N SER A 29 17.86 -21.31 4.44
CA SER A 29 18.82 -21.72 3.41
C SER A 29 20.17 -21.03 3.62
N GLY A 30 21.28 -21.71 3.35
CA GLY A 30 22.60 -21.09 3.31
C GLY A 30 22.95 -20.49 1.94
N ASP A 31 22.09 -20.69 0.93
CA ASP A 31 22.39 -20.40 -0.47
C ASP A 31 21.82 -19.05 -0.97
N THR A 32 20.99 -18.39 -0.16
CA THR A 32 20.38 -17.11 -0.50
C THR A 32 20.15 -16.26 0.74
N TYR A 33 20.16 -14.94 0.58
CA TYR A 33 19.82 -14.00 1.64
C TYR A 33 18.30 -13.94 1.87
N ALA A 34 17.53 -13.71 0.80
CA ALA A 34 16.09 -13.83 0.77
C ALA A 34 15.64 -14.15 -0.68
N SER A 35 14.70 -15.06 -0.85
CA SER A 35 14.11 -15.36 -2.16
C SER A 35 12.71 -15.92 -2.04
N SER A 36 11.83 -15.55 -2.98
CA SER A 36 10.52 -16.17 -3.16
C SER A 36 10.57 -17.10 -4.37
N THR A 37 10.10 -18.33 -4.23
CA THR A 37 10.14 -19.30 -5.34
C THR A 37 9.02 -19.11 -6.37
N GLY A 38 8.06 -18.22 -6.11
CA GLY A 38 6.83 -18.11 -6.90
C GLY A 38 5.89 -19.32 -6.74
N GLN A 39 6.11 -20.16 -5.72
CA GLN A 39 5.25 -21.31 -5.40
C GLN A 39 4.78 -21.29 -3.94
N GLY A 40 4.86 -20.11 -3.32
CA GLY A 40 4.54 -19.89 -1.91
C GLY A 40 5.63 -20.35 -0.93
N ASP A 41 6.86 -20.59 -1.37
CA ASP A 41 8.01 -20.79 -0.48
C ASP A 41 8.86 -19.51 -0.40
N LEU A 42 9.23 -19.12 0.81
CA LEU A 42 10.21 -18.06 1.11
C LEU A 42 11.48 -18.71 1.66
N LEU A 43 12.57 -18.60 0.91
CA LEU A 43 13.90 -19.04 1.32
C LEU A 43 14.60 -17.86 1.99
N LEU A 44 14.92 -17.97 3.27
CA LEU A 44 15.62 -16.95 4.03
C LEU A 44 16.99 -17.47 4.48
N GLY A 45 18.01 -16.61 4.42
CA GLY A 45 19.38 -16.91 4.86
C GLY A 45 19.40 -17.51 6.26
N ASP A 46 20.21 -18.53 6.50
CA ASP A 46 20.45 -19.08 7.84
C ASP A 46 21.24 -18.12 8.76
N GLY A 47 21.50 -18.53 10.00
CA GLY A 47 22.22 -17.66 10.96
C GLY A 47 23.67 -17.36 10.58
N ALA A 48 24.24 -18.04 9.58
CA ALA A 48 25.60 -17.76 9.10
C ALA A 48 25.61 -16.75 7.94
N SER A 49 24.47 -16.56 7.26
CA SER A 49 24.33 -15.70 6.08
C SER A 49 23.62 -14.37 6.37
N LEU A 50 22.93 -14.25 7.50
CA LEU A 50 22.27 -13.02 7.93
C LEU A 50 23.18 -12.12 8.79
N ASP A 51 22.93 -10.81 8.74
CA ASP A 51 23.62 -9.85 9.60
C ASP A 51 23.17 -10.02 11.08
N PRO A 52 23.99 -9.63 12.06
CA PRO A 52 23.68 -9.84 13.48
C PRO A 52 22.39 -9.16 13.97
N ASP A 53 21.92 -8.12 13.27
CA ASP A 53 20.66 -7.43 13.55
C ASP A 53 19.49 -7.85 12.66
N ASP A 54 19.67 -8.86 11.79
CA ASP A 54 18.58 -9.49 11.07
C ASP A 54 17.81 -10.50 11.95
N CYS A 55 16.49 -10.52 11.79
CA CYS A 55 15.62 -11.53 12.38
C CYS A 55 14.59 -12.05 11.36
N ILE A 56 14.02 -13.23 11.61
CA ILE A 56 13.01 -13.82 10.72
C ILE A 56 11.81 -12.88 10.60
N ALA A 57 11.41 -12.25 11.71
CA ALA A 57 10.31 -11.29 11.74
C ALA A 57 10.51 -10.11 10.75
N GLN A 58 11.67 -9.48 10.77
CA GLN A 58 12.03 -8.41 9.84
C GLN A 58 12.01 -8.92 8.40
N MET A 59 12.62 -10.09 8.15
CA MET A 59 12.75 -10.63 6.80
C MET A 59 11.40 -11.00 6.20
N VAL A 60 10.54 -11.69 6.95
CA VAL A 60 9.19 -12.04 6.50
C VAL A 60 8.36 -10.78 6.25
N LEU A 61 8.45 -9.76 7.11
CA LEU A 61 7.75 -8.49 6.88
C LEU A 61 8.21 -7.84 5.57
N HIS A 62 9.51 -7.81 5.31
CA HIS A 62 10.08 -7.22 4.10
C HIS A 62 9.56 -7.91 2.84
N GLU A 63 9.58 -9.25 2.82
CA GLU A 63 9.02 -10.07 1.74
C GLU A 63 7.52 -9.82 1.52
N ILE A 64 6.73 -9.68 2.60
CA ILE A 64 5.32 -9.32 2.50
C ILE A 64 5.15 -7.90 1.92
N CYS A 65 6.05 -6.97 2.23
CA CYS A 65 6.03 -5.62 1.67
C CYS A 65 6.31 -5.63 0.16
N HIS A 66 7.22 -6.49 -0.32
CA HIS A 66 7.39 -6.73 -1.75
C HIS A 66 6.11 -7.22 -2.40
N TRP A 67 5.46 -8.22 -1.81
CA TRP A 67 4.20 -8.74 -2.33
C TRP A 67 3.10 -7.67 -2.36
N LEU A 68 3.02 -6.83 -1.32
CA LEU A 68 2.10 -5.68 -1.31
C LEU A 68 2.38 -4.72 -2.45
N VAL A 69 3.64 -4.38 -2.74
CA VAL A 69 4.02 -3.44 -3.81
C VAL A 69 3.79 -4.03 -5.20
N CYS A 70 4.28 -5.25 -5.43
CA CYS A 70 4.19 -5.95 -6.71
C CYS A 70 2.76 -6.37 -7.06
N GLY A 71 1.91 -6.62 -6.06
CA GLY A 71 0.50 -6.95 -6.24
C GLY A 71 0.20 -8.44 -5.99
N PRO A 72 -1.08 -8.79 -5.79
CA PRO A 72 -1.47 -10.15 -5.42
C PRO A 72 -0.99 -11.23 -6.41
N GLU A 73 -0.95 -10.91 -7.69
CA GLU A 73 -0.48 -11.81 -8.77
C GLU A 73 1.01 -12.16 -8.68
N SER A 74 1.83 -11.36 -7.97
CA SER A 74 3.25 -11.63 -7.85
C SER A 74 3.57 -12.79 -6.91
N LEU A 75 2.56 -13.38 -6.26
CA LEU A 75 2.71 -14.59 -5.45
C LEU A 75 3.27 -15.75 -6.26
N ASP A 76 2.93 -15.81 -7.55
CA ASP A 76 3.35 -16.88 -8.46
C ASP A 76 4.65 -16.53 -9.22
N TRP A 77 5.31 -15.42 -8.86
CA TRP A 77 6.54 -14.95 -9.51
C TRP A 77 7.75 -15.20 -8.61
N VAL A 78 8.84 -15.68 -9.21
CA VAL A 78 10.13 -15.77 -8.52
C VAL A 78 10.56 -14.37 -8.10
N ASP A 79 10.96 -14.23 -6.82
CA ASP A 79 11.34 -12.97 -6.18
C ASP A 79 10.35 -11.83 -6.44
N TRP A 80 9.06 -12.16 -6.44
CA TRP A 80 7.97 -11.20 -6.72
C TRP A 80 8.07 -10.54 -8.09
N GLY A 81 8.87 -11.11 -8.99
CA GLY A 81 9.20 -10.60 -10.32
C GLY A 81 10.44 -9.69 -10.37
N LEU A 82 11.15 -9.47 -9.27
CA LEU A 82 12.30 -8.58 -9.21
C LEU A 82 13.56 -9.24 -9.78
N ASP A 83 14.43 -8.40 -10.35
CA ASP A 83 15.80 -8.75 -10.68
C ASP A 83 16.74 -8.29 -9.55
N ASN A 84 17.33 -9.25 -8.84
CA ASN A 84 18.22 -8.99 -7.71
C ASN A 84 19.70 -8.86 -8.11
N GLU A 85 20.05 -9.05 -9.39
CA GLU A 85 21.43 -9.00 -9.87
C GLU A 85 21.82 -7.66 -10.49
N VAL A 86 20.84 -6.83 -10.87
CA VAL A 86 21.06 -5.54 -11.51
C VAL A 86 20.13 -4.45 -10.94
N ASP A 87 20.53 -3.18 -11.12
CA ASP A 87 19.81 -2.01 -10.58
C ASP A 87 18.46 -1.70 -11.28
N ARG A 88 17.91 -2.66 -12.03
CA ARG A 88 16.70 -2.49 -12.84
C ARG A 88 15.48 -2.16 -11.99
N ASP A 89 15.36 -2.79 -10.82
CA ASP A 89 14.15 -2.78 -9.99
C ASP A 89 14.34 -2.04 -8.65
N VAL A 90 15.37 -1.20 -8.53
CA VAL A 90 15.65 -0.34 -7.36
C VAL A 90 14.44 0.54 -6.97
N GLU A 91 13.65 1.01 -7.94
CA GLU A 91 12.41 1.76 -7.66
C GLU A 91 11.39 0.94 -6.85
N LEU A 92 11.30 -0.37 -7.12
CA LEU A 92 10.38 -1.27 -6.43
C LEU A 92 10.88 -1.57 -5.02
N GLU A 93 12.18 -1.76 -4.85
CA GLU A 93 12.83 -1.87 -3.55
C GLU A 93 12.55 -0.62 -2.68
N HIS A 94 12.78 0.57 -3.23
CA HIS A 94 12.46 1.82 -2.53
C HIS A 94 10.97 1.94 -2.18
N ALA A 95 10.07 1.42 -3.04
CA ALA A 95 8.64 1.40 -2.73
C ALA A 95 8.32 0.41 -1.59
N THR A 96 8.94 -0.77 -1.57
CA THR A 96 8.84 -1.77 -0.50
C THR A 96 9.28 -1.17 0.84
N LEU A 97 10.44 -0.52 0.86
CA LEU A 97 10.99 0.12 2.05
C LEU A 97 10.10 1.24 2.60
N ARG A 98 9.45 2.01 1.72
CA ARG A 98 8.44 3.00 2.13
C ARG A 98 7.21 2.35 2.75
N VAL A 99 6.73 1.23 2.20
CA VAL A 99 5.61 0.47 2.78
C VAL A 99 6.00 -0.07 4.17
N GLN A 100 7.17 -0.69 4.29
CA GLN A 100 7.70 -1.20 5.55
C GLN A 100 7.80 -0.09 6.61
N ALA A 101 8.42 1.05 6.27
CA ALA A 101 8.47 2.21 7.16
C ALA A 101 7.06 2.70 7.56
N ALA A 102 6.12 2.77 6.61
CA ALA A 102 4.76 3.23 6.88
C ALA A 102 3.93 2.28 7.76
N LEU A 103 4.22 0.98 7.75
CA LEU A 103 3.61 -0.02 8.63
C LEU A 103 4.18 0.06 10.05
N LEU A 104 5.49 0.31 10.17
CA LEU A 104 6.22 0.25 11.45
C LEU A 104 6.23 1.57 12.21
N GLU A 105 6.24 2.71 11.53
CA GLU A 105 6.29 4.04 12.12
C GLU A 105 5.16 4.30 13.15
N PRO A 106 3.87 3.98 12.89
CA PRO A 106 2.83 4.19 13.89
C PRO A 106 3.00 3.34 15.15
N LEU A 107 3.70 2.21 15.02
CA LEU A 107 3.93 1.26 16.11
C LEU A 107 5.23 1.53 16.87
N GLY A 108 6.03 2.52 16.45
CA GLY A 108 7.33 2.80 17.04
C GLY A 108 8.37 1.70 16.74
N LEU A 109 8.18 0.92 15.69
CA LEU A 109 9.03 -0.23 15.34
C LEU A 109 9.98 0.03 14.16
N ARG A 110 9.99 1.24 13.61
CA ARG A 110 10.73 1.57 12.38
C ARG A 110 12.22 1.27 12.48
N ASP A 111 12.83 1.63 13.60
CA ASP A 111 14.27 1.43 13.82
C ASP A 111 14.62 -0.01 14.27
N VAL A 112 13.60 -0.77 14.72
CA VAL A 112 13.73 -2.17 15.15
C VAL A 112 13.77 -3.10 13.96
N PHE A 113 12.92 -2.87 12.94
CA PHE A 113 12.89 -3.65 11.70
C PHE A 113 13.40 -2.81 10.52
N ALA A 114 14.43 -1.99 10.73
CA ALA A 114 15.12 -1.33 9.63
C ALA A 114 15.90 -2.37 8.82
N PRO A 115 16.03 -2.22 7.49
CA PRO A 115 16.87 -3.12 6.70
C PRO A 115 18.34 -3.00 7.12
N THR A 116 19.10 -4.05 6.90
CA THR A 116 20.55 -4.16 7.18
C THR A 116 21.38 -4.09 5.90
N THR A 117 20.71 -4.24 4.75
CA THR A 117 21.30 -4.23 3.41
C THR A 117 21.83 -2.85 2.98
N VAL A 118 22.38 -2.78 1.77
CA VAL A 118 22.85 -1.54 1.12
C VAL A 118 21.78 -0.44 1.04
N TYR A 119 20.50 -0.78 1.16
CA TYR A 119 19.39 0.19 1.14
C TYR A 119 19.11 0.85 2.49
N ARG A 120 19.90 0.54 3.53
CA ARG A 120 19.78 1.17 4.84
C ARG A 120 19.89 2.70 4.77
N GLU A 121 20.83 3.22 3.98
CA GLU A 121 20.99 4.67 3.81
C GLU A 121 19.70 5.33 3.27
N PHE A 122 19.06 4.70 2.27
CA PHE A 122 17.78 5.17 1.75
C PHE A 122 16.68 5.14 2.82
N TYR A 123 16.58 4.04 3.57
CA TYR A 123 15.56 3.84 4.60
C TYR A 123 15.67 4.84 5.75
N ASP A 124 16.90 5.08 6.22
CA ASP A 124 17.18 6.04 7.29
C ASP A 124 16.90 7.48 6.84
N ALA A 125 17.12 7.79 5.56
CA ALA A 125 16.83 9.10 4.99
C ALA A 125 15.33 9.37 4.78
N LEU A 126 14.45 8.38 4.88
CA LEU A 126 13.02 8.58 4.69
C LEU A 126 12.44 9.53 5.76
N PRO A 127 11.58 10.48 5.40
CA PRO A 127 10.97 11.39 6.38
C PRO A 127 10.00 10.64 7.32
N PRO A 128 9.49 11.29 8.39
CA PRO A 128 8.49 10.69 9.28
C PRO A 128 7.20 10.26 8.57
N ASP A 129 6.88 10.88 7.44
CA ASP A 129 5.88 10.39 6.49
C ASP A 129 6.58 9.75 5.28
N PRO A 130 6.69 8.41 5.22
CA PRO A 130 7.42 7.72 4.15
C PRO A 130 6.83 7.94 2.74
N PHE A 131 5.66 8.56 2.60
CA PHE A 131 5.07 8.91 1.31
C PHE A 131 5.14 10.40 0.98
N PHE A 132 5.89 11.18 1.75
CA PHE A 132 6.22 12.56 1.38
C PHE A 132 7.16 12.55 0.17
N GLU A 133 6.80 13.34 -0.85
CA GLU A 133 7.57 13.45 -2.10
C GLU A 133 8.65 14.51 -1.91
N ARG A 134 9.92 14.08 -1.89
CA ARG A 134 11.08 14.99 -1.74
C ARG A 134 11.57 15.53 -3.08
N SER A 135 11.37 14.77 -4.16
CA SER A 135 11.66 15.15 -5.53
C SER A 135 10.70 14.45 -6.50
N VAL A 136 10.59 15.00 -7.72
CA VAL A 136 9.71 14.46 -8.76
C VAL A 136 10.10 13.03 -9.16
N ASP A 137 11.39 12.68 -9.07
CA ASP A 137 11.90 11.34 -9.40
C ASP A 137 11.38 10.25 -8.45
N GLU A 138 10.98 10.61 -7.23
CA GLU A 138 10.40 9.67 -6.26
C GLU A 138 8.92 9.35 -6.53
N ARG A 139 8.26 10.11 -7.41
CA ARG A 139 6.81 10.07 -7.57
C ARG A 139 6.31 8.68 -7.98
N SER A 140 7.01 8.02 -8.90
CA SER A 140 6.68 6.66 -9.35
C SER A 140 6.74 5.66 -8.18
N CYS A 141 7.86 5.66 -7.45
CA CYS A 141 8.07 4.88 -6.23
C CYS A 141 6.96 5.14 -5.20
N ILE A 142 6.61 6.40 -4.93
CA ILE A 142 5.60 6.76 -3.93
C ILE A 142 4.20 6.29 -4.34
N VAL A 143 3.83 6.39 -5.62
CA VAL A 143 2.53 5.89 -6.11
C VAL A 143 2.43 4.38 -5.91
N ARG A 144 3.47 3.62 -6.23
CA ARG A 144 3.50 2.16 -5.99
C ARG A 144 3.43 1.84 -4.51
N ALA A 145 4.22 2.53 -3.68
CA ALA A 145 4.24 2.33 -2.24
C ALA A 145 2.87 2.62 -1.61
N ARG A 146 2.18 3.69 -2.02
CA ARG A 146 0.81 3.99 -1.55
C ARG A 146 -0.20 2.94 -1.99
N ALA A 147 -0.10 2.44 -3.22
CA ALA A 147 -0.97 1.37 -3.70
C ALA A 147 -0.75 0.08 -2.90
N GLY A 148 0.50 -0.32 -2.68
CA GLY A 148 0.84 -1.48 -1.84
C GLY A 148 0.40 -1.30 -0.40
N TYR A 149 0.64 -0.12 0.18
CA TYR A 149 0.14 0.21 1.52
C TYR A 149 -1.38 0.09 1.59
N ALA A 150 -2.14 0.59 0.61
CA ALA A 150 -3.60 0.46 0.61
C ALA A 150 -4.08 -1.00 0.56
N ARG A 151 -3.41 -1.88 -0.19
CA ARG A 151 -3.72 -3.32 -0.30
C ARG A 151 -3.68 -4.07 1.03
N ARG A 152 -2.92 -3.59 2.02
CA ARG A 152 -2.86 -4.19 3.37
C ARG A 152 -4.22 -4.37 4.05
N LEU A 153 -5.22 -3.58 3.63
CA LEU A 153 -6.59 -3.59 4.15
C LEU A 153 -7.52 -4.54 3.38
N GLU A 154 -6.98 -5.28 2.43
CA GLU A 154 -7.69 -6.22 1.57
C GLU A 154 -7.17 -7.65 1.81
N ARG A 155 -7.96 -8.64 1.40
CA ARG A 155 -7.49 -10.03 1.40
C ARG A 155 -6.38 -10.21 0.35
N PRO A 156 -5.38 -11.08 0.58
CA PRO A 156 -5.27 -11.99 1.74
C PRO A 156 -4.62 -11.37 2.99
N TRP A 157 -4.08 -10.16 2.92
CA TRP A 157 -3.29 -9.54 3.99
C TRP A 157 -4.09 -9.19 5.25
N ASP A 158 -5.28 -8.61 5.08
CA ASP A 158 -6.19 -8.33 6.19
C ASP A 158 -6.97 -9.59 6.60
N PRO A 159 -7.05 -9.94 7.90
CA PRO A 159 -6.51 -9.22 9.07
C PRO A 159 -5.10 -9.66 9.51
N THR A 160 -4.59 -10.74 8.92
CA THR A 160 -3.38 -11.47 9.36
C THR A 160 -2.16 -10.59 9.57
N LEU A 161 -1.86 -9.67 8.62
CA LEU A 161 -0.71 -8.77 8.73
C LEU A 161 -0.87 -7.76 9.88
N ALA A 162 -2.08 -7.24 10.08
CA ALA A 162 -2.36 -6.27 11.15
C ALA A 162 -2.23 -6.93 12.53
N GLU A 163 -2.68 -8.18 12.67
CA GLU A 163 -2.53 -8.96 13.91
C GLU A 163 -1.06 -9.24 14.24
N ALA A 164 -0.25 -9.64 13.24
CA ALA A 164 1.18 -9.88 13.43
C ALA A 164 1.94 -8.61 13.84
N LEU A 165 1.66 -7.49 13.18
CA LEU A 165 2.23 -6.18 13.52
C LEU A 165 1.84 -5.75 14.95
N GLY A 166 0.57 -5.90 15.33
CA GLY A 166 0.08 -5.58 16.66
C GLY A 166 0.74 -6.43 17.76
N ALA A 167 0.78 -7.75 17.56
CA ALA A 167 1.41 -8.68 18.51
C ALA A 167 2.92 -8.42 18.66
N THR A 168 3.60 -8.10 17.55
CA THR A 168 5.01 -7.68 17.55
C THR A 168 5.20 -6.43 18.41
N ALA A 169 4.36 -5.40 18.20
CA ALA A 169 4.44 -4.16 18.96
C ALA A 169 4.24 -4.40 20.47
N ASP A 170 3.26 -5.23 20.85
CA ASP A 170 2.99 -5.55 22.24
C ASP A 170 4.19 -6.20 22.94
N ILE A 171 4.87 -7.15 22.26
CA ILE A 171 6.06 -7.81 22.79
C ILE A 171 7.21 -6.83 22.93
N VAL A 172 7.53 -6.09 21.87
CA VAL A 172 8.68 -5.17 21.84
C VAL A 172 8.52 -4.08 22.91
N HIS A 173 7.33 -3.49 23.03
CA HIS A 173 7.07 -2.44 24.04
C HIS A 173 6.99 -2.98 25.46
N SER A 174 6.57 -4.24 25.64
CA SER A 174 6.63 -4.89 26.95
C SER A 174 8.08 -5.13 27.39
N LEU A 175 8.94 -5.57 26.46
CA LEU A 175 10.37 -5.83 26.72
C LEU A 175 11.15 -4.54 26.96
N ARG A 176 10.84 -3.45 26.24
CA ARG A 176 11.50 -2.15 26.40
C ARG A 176 11.49 -1.63 27.84
N ARG A 177 10.48 -1.97 28.64
CA ARG A 177 10.37 -1.60 30.07
C ARG A 177 11.46 -2.21 30.96
N PHE A 178 12.07 -3.31 30.51
CA PHE A 178 13.11 -4.04 31.23
C PHE A 178 14.51 -3.77 30.69
N ARG A 179 14.64 -2.97 29.63
CA ARG A 179 15.92 -2.57 29.06
C ARG A 179 16.43 -1.31 29.76
N SER A 180 17.70 -1.31 30.14
CA SER A 180 18.36 -0.16 30.75
C SER A 180 18.62 0.93 29.70
N THR A 181 18.58 2.19 30.13
CA THR A 181 18.77 3.40 29.29
C THR A 181 20.22 3.63 28.81
N GLY A 182 21.04 2.57 28.78
CA GLY A 182 22.41 2.62 28.25
C GLY A 182 22.44 2.69 26.72
N PRO A 183 23.63 2.86 26.10
CA PRO A 183 23.75 2.79 24.65
C PRO A 183 23.17 1.46 24.16
N ALA A 184 22.17 1.52 23.28
CA ALA A 184 21.42 0.37 22.80
C ALA A 184 22.35 -0.55 21.99
N THR A 185 22.86 -1.59 22.63
CA THR A 185 23.57 -2.69 21.97
C THR A 185 22.61 -3.79 21.49
N ASP A 186 21.30 -3.65 21.76
CA ASP A 186 20.26 -4.60 21.34
C ASP A 186 19.21 -3.94 20.44
N LEU A 187 18.72 -4.70 19.48
CA LEU A 187 17.79 -4.26 18.44
C LEU A 187 16.46 -3.74 19.01
N LEU A 188 15.91 -4.42 20.02
CA LEU A 188 14.60 -4.10 20.60
C LEU A 188 14.64 -2.83 21.45
N ALA A 189 15.83 -2.45 21.96
CA ALA A 189 16.03 -1.17 22.64
C ALA A 189 15.89 0.04 21.69
N ARG A 190 15.90 -0.17 20.36
CA ARG A 190 15.67 0.89 19.37
C ARG A 190 14.18 1.24 19.18
N ALA A 191 13.26 0.53 19.84
CA ALA A 191 11.83 0.84 19.75
C ALA A 191 11.52 2.23 20.33
N ARG A 192 10.67 2.98 19.61
CA ARG A 192 10.17 4.30 20.02
C ARG A 192 8.78 4.19 20.62
N GLU A 193 8.29 5.24 21.28
CA GLU A 193 6.88 5.26 21.69
C GLU A 193 5.95 5.13 20.48
N PRO A 194 4.90 4.28 20.53
CA PRO A 194 3.87 4.24 19.50
C PRO A 194 3.20 5.61 19.31
N ARG A 195 2.77 5.90 18.09
CA ARG A 195 1.96 7.09 17.83
C ARG A 195 0.62 6.96 18.54
N GLY A 196 0.16 8.07 19.13
CA GLY A 196 -1.18 8.14 19.70
C GLY A 196 -2.26 7.82 18.66
N LEU A 197 -3.39 7.29 19.11
CA LEU A 197 -4.51 6.94 18.24
C LEU A 197 -5.51 8.09 18.17
N HIS A 198 -5.99 8.38 16.97
CA HIS A 198 -7.20 9.16 16.77
C HIS A 198 -8.40 8.39 17.34
N ARG A 199 -9.49 9.08 17.70
CA ARG A 199 -10.72 8.45 18.23
C ARG A 199 -11.34 7.38 17.31
N THR A 200 -10.97 7.38 16.04
CA THR A 200 -11.39 6.36 15.06
C THR A 200 -10.52 5.10 15.10
N GLY A 201 -9.53 5.01 15.99
CA GLY A 201 -8.54 3.94 16.07
C GLY A 201 -7.43 4.01 15.01
N ILE A 202 -7.40 5.06 14.20
CA ILE A 202 -6.34 5.27 13.19
C ILE A 202 -5.21 6.07 13.86
N PRO A 203 -3.93 5.75 13.65
CA PRO A 203 -2.82 6.53 14.21
C PRO A 203 -2.93 8.01 13.87
N LEU A 204 -2.54 8.85 14.81
CA LEU A 204 -2.40 10.28 14.60
C LEU A 204 -1.32 10.54 13.54
N ARG A 205 -1.46 11.66 12.83
CA ARG A 205 -0.42 12.14 11.92
C ARG A 205 0.88 12.36 12.72
N SER A 206 2.03 12.19 12.06
CA SER A 206 3.32 12.44 12.71
C SER A 206 3.34 13.87 13.28
N PRO A 207 3.79 14.07 14.54
CA PRO A 207 3.86 15.39 15.17
C PRO A 207 4.82 16.34 14.45
N ASP A 208 5.82 15.80 13.75
CA ASP A 208 6.82 16.57 12.99
C ASP A 208 6.30 17.01 11.61
N ALA A 209 5.12 16.55 11.23
CA ALA A 209 4.55 16.90 9.95
C ALA A 209 3.94 18.31 10.05
N GLU A 210 4.39 19.23 9.20
CA GLU A 210 4.01 20.65 9.23
C GLU A 210 2.49 20.86 9.35
N GLY A 211 2.07 21.81 10.20
CA GLY A 211 0.69 22.26 10.32
C GLY A 211 -0.16 21.47 11.33
N ALA A 212 -0.91 22.20 12.17
CA ALA A 212 -1.91 21.63 13.07
C ALA A 212 -3.22 21.31 12.31
N TYR A 213 -3.19 20.28 11.47
CA TYR A 213 -4.37 19.85 10.70
C TYR A 213 -5.43 19.21 11.58
N ARG A 214 -6.69 19.45 11.24
CA ARG A 214 -7.84 18.93 11.98
C ARG A 214 -8.79 18.16 11.08
N CYS A 215 -9.64 17.32 11.66
CA CYS A 215 -10.63 16.57 10.90
C CYS A 215 -11.60 17.48 10.11
N GLY A 216 -11.88 18.70 10.59
CA GLY A 216 -12.70 19.69 9.86
C GLY A 216 -12.11 20.10 8.51
N ASP A 217 -10.78 20.06 8.38
CA ASP A 217 -10.04 20.45 7.16
C ASP A 217 -9.81 19.26 6.22
N CYS A 218 -10.24 18.06 6.61
CA CYS A 218 -9.95 16.84 5.86
C CYS A 218 -10.91 16.70 4.69
N ALA A 219 -10.39 16.44 3.49
CA ALA A 219 -11.19 16.21 2.28
C ALA A 219 -12.16 15.00 2.38
N TRP A 220 -11.93 14.11 3.36
CA TRP A 220 -12.73 12.93 3.65
C TRP A 220 -13.79 13.13 4.74
N GLN A 221 -13.92 14.33 5.29
CA GLN A 221 -15.02 14.65 6.19
C GLN A 221 -16.33 14.83 5.40
N LYS A 222 -17.42 14.37 5.99
CA LYS A 222 -18.78 14.63 5.53
C LYS A 222 -19.59 15.18 6.70
N GLY A 223 -20.07 16.41 6.59
CA GLY A 223 -21.08 16.94 7.49
C GLY A 223 -22.42 16.24 7.29
N ASP A 224 -23.10 15.94 8.38
CA ASP A 224 -24.52 15.60 8.35
C ASP A 224 -25.39 16.84 8.57
N PRO A 225 -26.71 16.79 8.28
CA PRO A 225 -27.61 17.94 8.45
C PRO A 225 -27.72 18.45 9.90
N LYS A 226 -27.23 17.70 10.88
CA LYS A 226 -27.21 18.06 12.31
C LYS A 226 -25.87 18.69 12.73
N GLY A 227 -24.96 18.92 11.78
CA GLY A 227 -23.64 19.50 12.04
C GLY A 227 -22.60 18.51 12.57
N LEU A 228 -22.88 17.20 12.60
CA LEU A 228 -21.89 16.21 13.01
C LEU A 228 -21.03 15.80 11.81
N LEU A 229 -19.71 15.71 12.02
CA LEU A 229 -18.79 15.25 10.99
C LEU A 229 -18.65 13.72 11.02
N ARG A 230 -18.56 13.13 9.83
CA ARG A 230 -18.27 11.70 9.62
C ARG A 230 -17.06 11.53 8.74
N CYS A 231 -16.20 10.59 9.12
CA CYS A 231 -14.97 10.29 8.40
C CYS A 231 -15.18 9.13 7.41
N VAL A 232 -15.06 9.41 6.10
CA VAL A 232 -15.19 8.38 5.05
C VAL A 232 -14.04 7.35 5.16
N GLN A 233 -12.83 7.80 5.48
CA GLN A 233 -11.64 6.98 5.70
C GLN A 233 -11.81 5.95 6.84
N ALA A 234 -12.69 6.24 7.80
CA ALA A 234 -13.00 5.41 8.97
C ALA A 234 -14.44 4.85 8.91
N LYS A 235 -14.91 4.45 7.73
CA LYS A 235 -16.20 3.78 7.52
C LYS A 235 -17.40 4.56 8.12
N GLY A 236 -17.36 5.90 8.09
CA GLY A 236 -18.43 6.77 8.59
C GLY A 236 -18.42 7.03 10.10
N ALA A 237 -17.33 6.69 10.79
CA ALA A 237 -17.13 7.00 12.20
C ALA A 237 -17.31 8.50 12.47
N ARG A 238 -17.88 8.82 13.64
CA ARG A 238 -18.12 10.21 14.08
C ARG A 238 -16.81 10.86 14.50
N VAL A 239 -16.60 12.08 14.04
CA VAL A 239 -15.44 12.93 14.38
C VAL A 239 -15.92 14.33 14.73
N GLN A 240 -15.08 15.09 15.42
CA GLN A 240 -15.26 16.51 15.68
C GLN A 240 -14.42 17.32 14.71
N ALA A 241 -14.84 18.55 14.40
CA ALA A 241 -14.08 19.42 13.51
C ALA A 241 -12.69 19.75 14.06
N ASP A 242 -12.57 19.83 15.38
CA ASP A 242 -11.35 20.18 16.10
C ASP A 242 -10.44 18.98 16.41
N ASP A 243 -10.88 17.75 16.16
CA ASP A 243 -10.07 16.56 16.35
C ASP A 243 -8.74 16.68 15.59
N PRO A 244 -7.60 16.29 16.20
CA PRO A 244 -6.32 16.26 15.50
C PRO A 244 -6.36 15.29 14.32
N ALA A 245 -5.75 15.68 13.21
CA ALA A 245 -5.71 14.86 12.00
C ALA A 245 -5.05 13.48 12.24
N CYS A 246 -5.69 12.43 11.72
CA CYS A 246 -5.07 11.10 11.62
C CYS A 246 -4.08 11.04 10.44
N GLU A 247 -3.28 9.98 10.37
CA GLU A 247 -2.28 9.79 9.30
C GLU A 247 -2.84 9.63 7.89
N ARG A 248 -4.18 9.46 7.76
CA ARG A 248 -4.91 9.40 6.48
C ARG A 248 -5.53 10.74 6.07
N PHE A 249 -5.15 11.83 6.73
CA PHE A 249 -5.58 13.17 6.40
C PHE A 249 -5.15 13.56 4.97
N GLU A 250 -6.06 14.16 4.24
CA GLU A 250 -5.82 14.77 2.92
C GLU A 250 -6.51 16.14 2.93
N THR A 251 -5.84 17.19 2.46
CA THR A 251 -6.37 18.56 2.47
C THR A 251 -7.51 18.74 1.48
N THR A 252 -7.26 18.42 0.22
CA THR A 252 -8.22 18.47 -0.87
C THR A 252 -7.86 17.40 -1.90
N PHE A 253 -8.80 17.05 -2.78
CA PHE A 253 -8.47 16.31 -3.99
C PHE A 253 -9.13 16.95 -5.20
N ASP A 254 -8.29 17.19 -6.21
CA ASP A 254 -8.70 17.65 -7.52
C ASP A 254 -8.87 16.45 -8.47
N CYS A 255 -10.04 16.38 -9.11
CA CYS A 255 -10.35 15.33 -10.08
C CYS A 255 -9.48 15.45 -11.34
N GLN A 256 -9.09 16.66 -11.73
CA GLN A 256 -8.23 16.90 -12.89
C GLN A 256 -6.78 16.53 -12.58
N ALA A 257 -6.34 16.67 -11.33
CA ALA A 257 -5.05 16.13 -10.90
C ALA A 257 -5.05 14.60 -10.75
N CYS A 258 -6.14 13.98 -10.28
CA CYS A 258 -6.13 12.56 -9.92
C CYS A 258 -6.63 11.58 -10.99
N GLY A 259 -7.68 11.93 -11.74
CA GLY A 259 -8.32 11.04 -12.71
C GLY A 259 -8.85 9.70 -12.16
N ALA A 260 -8.81 9.47 -10.83
CA ALA A 260 -8.78 8.12 -10.24
C ALA A 260 -9.93 7.21 -10.69
N CYS A 261 -11.17 7.71 -10.75
CA CYS A 261 -12.34 6.94 -11.18
C CYS A 261 -12.36 6.62 -12.68
N CYS A 262 -11.63 7.38 -13.50
CA CYS A 262 -11.50 7.17 -14.94
C CYS A 262 -10.30 6.27 -15.31
N ARG A 263 -9.38 6.00 -14.37
CA ARG A 263 -8.22 5.10 -14.53
C ARG A 263 -8.56 3.65 -14.13
N GLU A 264 -7.56 2.90 -13.65
CA GLU A 264 -7.63 1.50 -13.20
C GLU A 264 -8.75 1.17 -12.17
N ALA A 265 -9.40 2.16 -11.58
CA ALA A 265 -10.28 1.94 -10.44
C ALA A 265 -11.52 1.07 -10.73
N TYR A 266 -12.05 1.08 -11.96
CA TYR A 266 -13.27 0.34 -12.32
C TYR A 266 -13.10 -0.40 -13.64
N GLY A 267 -13.50 -1.67 -13.70
CA GLY A 267 -13.41 -2.46 -14.94
C GLY A 267 -14.51 -2.15 -15.95
N ALA A 268 -15.67 -1.66 -15.50
CA ALA A 268 -16.81 -1.32 -16.35
C ALA A 268 -17.60 -0.15 -15.75
N VAL A 269 -18.26 0.64 -16.61
CA VAL A 269 -19.20 1.69 -16.22
C VAL A 269 -20.45 1.52 -17.05
N ASP A 270 -21.53 1.08 -16.41
CA ASP A 270 -22.83 0.87 -17.04
C ASP A 270 -23.42 2.20 -17.54
N VAL A 271 -23.95 2.15 -18.76
CA VAL A 271 -24.64 3.25 -19.44
C VAL A 271 -26.02 2.75 -19.89
N SER A 272 -27.04 3.48 -19.46
CA SER A 272 -28.42 3.22 -19.87
C SER A 272 -28.57 3.40 -21.38
N ALA A 273 -29.38 2.56 -22.04
CA ALA A 273 -29.71 2.72 -23.45
C ALA A 273 -30.42 4.04 -23.79
N LYS A 274 -30.95 4.73 -22.77
CA LYS A 274 -31.59 6.06 -22.90
C LYS A 274 -30.65 7.22 -22.59
N ASP A 275 -29.39 6.96 -22.23
CA ASP A 275 -28.44 8.02 -21.91
C ASP A 275 -28.09 8.82 -23.18
N PRO A 276 -28.08 10.17 -23.14
CA PRO A 276 -27.67 10.99 -24.28
C PRO A 276 -26.30 10.61 -24.88
N ALA A 277 -25.38 10.08 -24.05
CA ALA A 277 -24.08 9.61 -24.51
C ALA A 277 -24.19 8.53 -25.60
N VAL A 278 -25.25 7.72 -25.59
CA VAL A 278 -25.49 6.66 -26.60
C VAL A 278 -25.67 7.23 -27.99
N LEU A 279 -26.29 8.41 -28.11
CA LEU A 279 -26.50 9.09 -29.38
C LEU A 279 -25.33 10.02 -29.72
N LEU A 280 -24.83 10.77 -28.74
CA LEU A 280 -23.90 11.88 -28.96
C LEU A 280 -22.42 11.46 -28.93
N ALA A 281 -22.11 10.31 -28.35
CA ALA A 281 -20.76 9.80 -28.17
C ALA A 281 -20.64 8.27 -28.37
N PRO A 282 -21.24 7.68 -29.42
CA PRO A 282 -21.30 6.23 -29.59
C PRO A 282 -19.92 5.55 -29.67
N ASP A 283 -18.92 6.23 -30.24
CA ASP A 283 -17.54 5.72 -30.40
C ASP A 283 -16.82 5.46 -29.07
N TRP A 284 -17.35 6.02 -27.98
CA TRP A 284 -16.84 5.86 -26.62
C TRP A 284 -17.58 4.81 -25.83
N LEU A 285 -18.54 4.10 -26.43
CA LEU A 285 -19.36 3.09 -25.78
C LEU A 285 -19.25 1.74 -26.48
N VAL A 286 -19.35 0.66 -25.70
CA VAL A 286 -19.44 -0.71 -26.20
C VAL A 286 -20.82 -1.26 -25.84
N ARG A 287 -21.52 -1.81 -26.82
CA ARG A 287 -22.83 -2.44 -26.58
C ARG A 287 -22.62 -3.83 -25.97
N ARG A 288 -23.22 -4.08 -24.80
CA ARG A 288 -23.27 -5.39 -24.13
C ARG A 288 -24.74 -5.84 -24.02
N GLY A 289 -25.20 -6.56 -25.03
CA GLY A 289 -26.59 -7.00 -25.14
C GLY A 289 -27.57 -5.83 -25.23
N ARG A 290 -28.34 -5.61 -24.15
CA ARG A 290 -29.33 -4.51 -24.03
C ARG A 290 -28.78 -3.26 -23.31
N ARG A 291 -27.56 -3.31 -22.78
CA ARG A 291 -26.91 -2.19 -22.10
C ARG A 291 -25.71 -1.70 -22.90
N TYR A 292 -25.21 -0.53 -22.52
CA TYR A 292 -23.94 0.00 -23.00
C TYR A 292 -22.97 0.08 -21.82
N GLU A 293 -21.69 0.02 -22.12
CA GLU A 293 -20.61 0.30 -21.18
C GLU A 293 -19.72 1.37 -21.79
N ILE A 294 -19.10 2.22 -20.96
CA ILE A 294 -18.02 3.08 -21.45
C ILE A 294 -16.86 2.19 -21.95
N ARG A 295 -16.41 2.44 -23.18
CA ARG A 295 -15.25 1.78 -23.76
C ARG A 295 -14.02 2.05 -22.89
N ARG A 296 -13.27 1.00 -22.59
CA ARG A 296 -12.00 1.10 -21.89
C ARG A 296 -10.90 0.53 -22.78
N ASP A 297 -9.77 1.23 -22.77
CA ASP A 297 -8.53 0.74 -23.34
C ASP A 297 -7.76 0.12 -22.16
N GLU A 298 -7.78 -1.21 -22.09
CA GLU A 298 -7.43 -1.98 -20.90
C GLU A 298 -8.30 -1.55 -19.69
N HIS A 299 -7.70 -0.90 -18.69
CA HIS A 299 -8.39 -0.47 -17.46
C HIS A 299 -8.68 1.03 -17.43
N ARG A 300 -8.23 1.77 -18.44
CA ARG A 300 -8.39 3.21 -18.56
C ARG A 300 -9.62 3.54 -19.40
N CYS A 301 -10.45 4.47 -18.94
CA CYS A 301 -11.55 4.99 -19.75
C CYS A 301 -10.99 5.54 -21.07
N ALA A 302 -11.54 5.11 -22.21
CA ALA A 302 -11.05 5.53 -23.52
C ALA A 302 -11.16 7.05 -23.69
N ALA A 303 -12.18 7.67 -23.11
CA ALA A 303 -12.37 9.12 -23.14
C ALA A 303 -11.42 9.90 -22.21
N LEU A 304 -10.59 9.24 -21.40
CA LEU A 304 -9.64 9.91 -20.51
C LEU A 304 -8.43 10.42 -21.31
N ARG A 305 -8.12 11.72 -21.17
CA ARG A 305 -6.91 12.39 -21.64
C ARG A 305 -5.99 12.69 -20.46
N GLY A 306 -4.71 12.95 -20.74
CA GLY A 306 -3.68 13.21 -19.74
C GLY A 306 -3.23 11.99 -18.95
N GLY A 307 -2.17 12.17 -18.17
CA GLY A 307 -1.51 11.14 -17.38
C GLY A 307 -0.47 10.35 -18.17
N GLN A 308 0.66 10.11 -17.52
CA GLN A 308 1.75 9.29 -18.04
C GLN A 308 1.69 7.90 -17.40
N PRO A 309 1.68 6.81 -18.19
CA PRO A 309 1.75 5.47 -17.62
C PRO A 309 3.12 5.25 -16.99
N LEU A 310 3.13 4.69 -15.79
CA LEU A 310 4.33 4.14 -15.19
C LEU A 310 4.73 2.87 -15.94
N ARG A 311 6.04 2.63 -16.03
CA ARG A 311 6.59 1.40 -16.59
C ARG A 311 5.94 0.20 -15.89
N ARG A 312 5.37 -0.74 -16.65
CA ARG A 312 4.83 -1.97 -16.06
C ARG A 312 5.95 -2.74 -15.41
N HIS A 313 5.70 -3.25 -14.22
CA HIS A 313 6.56 -4.27 -13.66
C HIS A 313 6.31 -5.56 -14.45
N ARG A 314 7.37 -6.15 -14.99
CA ARG A 314 7.34 -7.48 -15.63
C ARG A 314 8.29 -8.38 -14.86
N PRO A 315 7.92 -9.62 -14.57
CA PRO A 315 8.81 -10.50 -13.85
C PRO A 315 10.14 -10.66 -14.60
N ALA A 316 11.26 -10.57 -13.89
CA ALA A 316 12.60 -10.77 -14.44
C ALA A 316 12.79 -12.20 -14.94
N ILE A 317 12.25 -13.17 -14.22
CA ILE A 317 12.23 -14.59 -14.57
C ILE A 317 10.79 -15.01 -14.83
N ALA A 318 10.51 -15.57 -16.00
CA ALA A 318 9.20 -16.15 -16.28
C ALA A 318 8.92 -17.29 -15.27
N GLY A 319 7.81 -17.22 -14.56
CA GLY A 319 7.44 -18.24 -13.59
C GLY A 319 7.29 -19.62 -14.23
N PRO A 320 7.30 -20.71 -13.43
CA PRO A 320 7.18 -22.09 -13.92
C PRO A 320 5.90 -22.37 -14.72
N GLN A 321 4.90 -21.48 -14.65
CA GLN A 321 3.64 -21.56 -15.40
C GLN A 321 3.66 -20.81 -16.76
N GLY A 322 4.82 -20.29 -17.19
CA GLY A 322 4.96 -19.48 -18.40
C GLY A 322 4.65 -17.99 -18.17
N GLU A 323 4.83 -17.14 -19.19
CA GLU A 323 4.46 -15.73 -19.13
C GLU A 323 2.96 -15.61 -18.79
N SER A 324 2.65 -15.29 -17.54
CA SER A 324 1.31 -14.86 -17.17
C SER A 324 0.98 -13.59 -17.96
N GLU A 325 0.04 -13.69 -18.91
CA GLU A 325 -0.54 -12.52 -19.58
C GLU A 325 -1.25 -11.57 -18.59
N GLN A 326 -1.43 -11.98 -17.32
CA GLN A 326 -2.05 -11.18 -16.26
C GLN A 326 -1.01 -10.33 -15.54
N VAL A 327 -0.46 -9.33 -16.23
CA VAL A 327 0.33 -8.27 -15.60
C VAL A 327 -0.65 -7.19 -15.11
N SER A 328 -0.55 -6.77 -13.83
CA SER A 328 -1.32 -5.62 -13.34
C SER A 328 -1.18 -4.44 -14.30
N PRO A 329 -2.28 -3.73 -14.57
CA PRO A 329 -2.22 -2.60 -15.47
C PRO A 329 -1.34 -1.48 -14.90
N PRO A 330 -0.76 -0.64 -15.77
CA PRO A 330 0.19 0.36 -15.32
C PRO A 330 -0.52 1.38 -14.44
N PHE A 331 0.09 1.75 -13.32
CA PHE A 331 -0.31 2.97 -12.63
C PHE A 331 -0.06 4.18 -13.53
N PHE A 332 -0.79 5.26 -13.31
CA PHE A 332 -0.56 6.52 -14.02
C PHE A 332 -0.22 7.62 -13.03
N ILE A 333 0.79 8.40 -13.38
CA ILE A 333 1.12 9.67 -12.73
C ILE A 333 0.54 10.83 -13.56
N PRO A 334 0.29 12.01 -12.96
CA PRO A 334 -0.01 13.21 -13.72
C PRO A 334 1.12 13.49 -14.74
N SER A 335 0.75 13.76 -15.98
CA SER A 335 1.64 14.34 -17.00
C SER A 335 1.61 15.87 -16.90
N ASP A 336 2.30 16.56 -17.81
CA ASP A 336 2.14 18.01 -17.99
C ASP A 336 0.70 18.40 -18.33
N GLU A 337 -0.06 17.50 -18.97
CA GLU A 337 -1.50 17.66 -19.18
C GLU A 337 -2.33 17.09 -18.02
N PRO A 338 -3.34 17.82 -17.52
CA PRO A 338 -4.26 17.31 -16.49
C PRO A 338 -5.16 16.20 -17.02
N PHE A 339 -5.64 15.35 -16.12
CA PHE A 339 -6.67 14.36 -16.46
C PHE A 339 -7.97 15.06 -16.85
N SER A 340 -8.45 14.79 -18.05
CA SER A 340 -9.69 15.39 -18.58
C SER A 340 -10.51 14.38 -19.39
N CYS A 341 -11.83 14.59 -19.44
CA CYS A 341 -12.74 13.73 -20.19
C CYS A 341 -13.01 14.34 -21.58
N ALA A 342 -12.66 13.62 -22.64
CA ALA A 342 -12.89 14.03 -24.03
C ALA A 342 -14.38 14.21 -24.36
N ILE A 343 -15.28 13.59 -23.58
CA ILE A 343 -16.73 13.71 -23.74
C ILE A 343 -17.38 14.38 -22.53
N TYR A 344 -16.69 15.29 -21.84
CA TYR A 344 -17.15 15.82 -20.55
C TYR A 344 -18.61 16.30 -20.60
N GLU A 345 -18.98 17.13 -21.57
CA GLU A 345 -20.35 17.68 -21.70
C GLU A 345 -21.43 16.62 -21.88
N VAL A 346 -21.11 15.52 -22.58
CA VAL A 346 -22.06 14.45 -22.90
C VAL A 346 -21.78 13.16 -22.13
N ARG A 347 -20.95 13.22 -21.08
CA ARG A 347 -20.54 12.04 -20.29
C ARG A 347 -21.77 11.32 -19.71
N PRO A 348 -21.75 9.98 -19.58
CA PRO A 348 -22.90 9.24 -19.05
C PRO A 348 -23.34 9.70 -17.67
N GLN A 349 -24.62 9.49 -17.36
CA GLN A 349 -25.24 9.85 -16.09
C GLN A 349 -24.49 9.24 -14.90
N THR A 350 -24.08 7.97 -15.00
CA THR A 350 -23.26 7.28 -14.00
C THR A 350 -21.98 8.05 -13.65
N CYS A 351 -21.36 8.72 -14.62
CA CYS A 351 -20.19 9.57 -14.39
C CYS A 351 -20.55 10.94 -13.82
N ARG A 352 -21.70 11.51 -14.19
CA ARG A 352 -22.21 12.78 -13.65
C ARG A 352 -22.55 12.66 -12.16
N ASP A 353 -23.14 11.54 -11.77
CA ASP A 353 -23.62 11.27 -10.41
C ASP A 353 -22.51 10.81 -9.46
N PHE A 354 -21.29 10.62 -9.97
CA PHE A 354 -20.16 10.21 -9.15
C PHE A 354 -19.82 11.29 -8.11
N THR A 355 -20.16 11.00 -6.85
CA THR A 355 -20.00 11.98 -5.78
C THR A 355 -18.54 12.07 -5.32
N ARG A 356 -17.94 13.24 -5.51
CA ARG A 356 -16.60 13.58 -5.00
C ARG A 356 -16.53 13.37 -3.48
N GLY A 357 -15.52 12.65 -3.02
CA GLY A 357 -15.31 12.35 -1.60
C GLY A 357 -16.27 11.31 -1.02
N SER A 358 -16.99 10.56 -1.86
CA SER A 358 -17.73 9.37 -1.44
C SER A 358 -16.79 8.19 -1.14
N THR A 359 -17.34 7.11 -0.58
CA THR A 359 -16.61 5.83 -0.42
C THR A 359 -16.08 5.32 -1.76
N HIS A 360 -16.84 5.45 -2.85
CA HIS A 360 -16.39 5.07 -4.19
C HIS A 360 -15.19 5.90 -4.64
N CYS A 361 -15.19 7.21 -4.36
CA CYS A 361 -14.05 8.08 -4.61
C CYS A 361 -12.81 7.63 -3.84
N LEU A 362 -12.95 7.28 -2.56
CA LEU A 362 -11.86 6.76 -1.74
C LEU A 362 -11.32 5.43 -2.28
N THR A 363 -12.20 4.48 -2.61
CA THR A 363 -11.81 3.19 -3.22
C THR A 363 -11.03 3.41 -4.51
N ALA A 364 -11.51 4.30 -5.38
CA ALA A 364 -10.85 4.61 -6.64
C ALA A 364 -9.45 5.20 -6.41
N ARG A 365 -9.31 6.15 -5.48
CA ARG A 365 -8.02 6.80 -5.16
C ARG A 365 -7.02 5.84 -4.51
N ARG A 366 -7.46 4.94 -3.63
CA ARG A 366 -6.62 3.89 -3.01
C ARG A 366 -6.07 2.92 -4.05
N ARG A 367 -6.93 2.43 -4.94
CA ARG A 367 -6.55 1.51 -6.04
C ARG A 367 -5.44 2.05 -6.92
N VAL A 368 -5.31 3.37 -7.01
CA VAL A 368 -4.35 4.03 -7.89
C VAL A 368 -3.26 4.78 -7.12
N GLY A 369 -3.06 4.47 -5.84
CA GLY A 369 -1.96 4.98 -5.03
C GLY A 369 -2.05 6.45 -4.62
N LEU A 370 -3.25 7.06 -4.63
CA LEU A 370 -3.42 8.47 -4.28
C LEU A 370 -3.92 8.71 -2.84
N SER A 371 -4.50 7.69 -2.21
CA SER A 371 -5.02 7.73 -0.83
C SER A 371 -4.57 6.50 -0.04
N ARG A 372 -4.42 6.65 1.29
CA ARG A 372 -3.88 5.64 2.23
C ARG A 372 -4.92 4.69 2.83
#